data_AF-A0A354G350-F1
#
_entry.id   AF-A0A354G350-F1
#
_cell.length_a   1.000
_cell.length_b   1.000
_cell.length_c   1.000
_cell.angle_alpha   90.00
_cell.angle_beta   90.00
_cell.angle_gamma   90.00
#
_symmetry.space_group_name_H-M   'P 1'
#
loop_
_entity.id
_entity.type
_entity.pdbx_description
1 polymer ?
#
loop_
_entity_poly.entity_id
_entity_poly.type
_entity_poly.pdbx_seq_one_letter_code
_entity_poly.pdbx_strand_id
1 'polypeptide(L)'
;MEKAPSKKLPLFGILVVFIIIAAFLSSIIFVLKDVELKPLPDTQVQPDVTEREIGTDAVVERQTGVITGSLGYPSEMIPVTMEICAIDILFPGIYCTDEHLQDSSFTYGVGYRLEVPASDYYVFAQVPNQPDATGETYKAYYSEFVTCGMDVACSSHEPIKVTIKQGETVDKVDPQDWYK
;
A
#
# COMPACT_ATOMS: atom_id res chain seq x y z
N MET A 1 6.94 -53.01 36.28
CA MET A 1 7.03 -53.98 35.17
C MET A 1 5.71 -53.92 34.42
N GLU A 2 5.69 -53.38 33.21
CA GLU A 2 4.72 -53.78 32.18
C GLU A 2 5.26 -53.35 30.82
N LYS A 3 5.58 -54.33 29.97
CA LYS A 3 6.22 -54.12 28.67
C LYS A 3 5.12 -54.14 27.62
N ALA A 4 4.83 -52.99 27.01
CA ALA A 4 3.81 -52.85 25.99
C ALA A 4 4.14 -53.68 24.72
N PRO A 5 3.12 -54.24 24.04
CA PRO A 5 3.35 -55.09 22.88
C PRO A 5 3.71 -54.26 21.64
N SER A 6 4.82 -54.64 20.99
CA SER A 6 5.25 -54.09 19.71
C SER A 6 4.27 -54.50 18.61
N LYS A 7 3.48 -53.54 18.09
CA LYS A 7 2.71 -53.72 16.85
C LYS A 7 3.69 -53.78 15.68
N LYS A 8 3.93 -54.98 15.15
CA LYS A 8 4.61 -55.16 13.87
C LYS A 8 3.70 -54.64 12.76
N LEU A 9 4.05 -53.49 12.18
CA LEU A 9 3.34 -52.93 11.02
C LEU A 9 3.51 -53.91 9.85
N PRO A 10 2.42 -54.29 9.14
CA PRO A 10 2.53 -55.24 8.04
C PRO A 10 3.33 -54.59 6.90
N LEU A 11 4.55 -55.09 6.68
CA LEU A 11 5.49 -54.62 5.66
C LEU A 11 4.85 -54.52 4.25
N PHE A 12 3.88 -55.40 3.98
CA PHE A 12 3.09 -55.42 2.75
C PHE A 12 2.24 -54.15 2.54
N GLY A 13 1.68 -53.57 3.60
CA GLY A 13 0.86 -52.35 3.48
C GLY A 13 1.70 -51.13 3.10
N ILE A 14 2.93 -51.04 3.64
CA ILE A 14 3.88 -49.98 3.30
C ILE A 14 4.31 -50.09 1.83
N LEU A 15 4.60 -51.30 1.34
CA LEU A 15 4.99 -51.54 -0.04
C LEU A 15 3.88 -51.12 -1.04
N VAL A 16 2.63 -51.43 -0.73
CA VAL A 16 1.47 -51.05 -1.57
C VAL A 16 1.31 -49.53 -1.65
N VAL A 17 1.48 -48.82 -0.53
CA VAL A 17 1.42 -47.35 -0.52
C VAL A 17 2.54 -46.74 -1.35
N PHE A 18 3.77 -47.26 -1.27
CA PHE A 18 4.87 -46.79 -2.10
C PHE A 18 4.64 -47.04 -3.60
N ILE A 19 4.05 -48.18 -3.98
CA ILE A 19 3.71 -48.48 -5.38
C ILE A 19 2.63 -47.50 -5.90
N ILE A 20 1.61 -47.19 -5.08
CA ILE A 20 0.57 -46.21 -5.46
C ILE A 20 1.16 -44.80 -5.60
N ILE A 21 2.02 -44.37 -4.68
CA ILE A 21 2.69 -43.07 -4.76
C ILE A 21 3.60 -43.00 -6.00
N ALA A 22 4.38 -44.04 -6.27
CA ALA A 22 5.25 -44.11 -7.45
C ALA A 22 4.44 -44.05 -8.76
N ALA A 23 3.31 -44.76 -8.83
CA ALA A 23 2.41 -44.70 -9.98
C ALA A 23 1.80 -43.29 -10.16
N PHE A 24 1.41 -42.63 -9.06
CA PHE A 24 0.86 -41.28 -9.09
C PHE A 24 1.90 -40.26 -9.56
N LEU A 25 3.12 -40.31 -9.02
CA LEU A 25 4.23 -39.46 -9.44
C LEU A 25 4.62 -39.70 -10.91
N SER A 26 4.64 -40.97 -11.35
CA SER A 26 4.92 -41.30 -12.75
C SER A 26 3.84 -40.77 -13.69
N SER A 27 2.57 -40.83 -13.29
CA SER A 27 1.45 -40.27 -14.08
C SER A 27 1.50 -38.74 -14.18
N ILE A 28 1.87 -38.04 -13.09
CA ILE A 28 2.03 -36.57 -13.10
C ILE A 28 3.17 -36.15 -14.05
N ILE A 29 4.29 -36.87 -14.02
CA ILE A 29 5.42 -36.59 -14.93
C ILE A 29 5.03 -36.82 -16.39
N PHE A 30 4.21 -37.84 -16.68
CA PHE A 30 3.72 -38.11 -18.03
C PHE A 30 2.81 -36.97 -18.53
N VAL A 31 1.88 -36.48 -17.71
CA VAL A 31 1.00 -35.35 -18.06
C VAL A 31 1.78 -34.05 -18.31
N LEU A 32 2.85 -33.79 -17.56
CA LEU A 32 3.67 -32.58 -17.75
C LEU A 32 4.56 -32.65 -19.01
N LYS A 33 4.90 -33.84 -19.52
CA LYS A 33 5.70 -34.00 -20.75
C LYS A 33 4.93 -33.69 -22.03
N ASP A 34 3.61 -33.84 -22.02
CA ASP A 34 2.76 -33.64 -23.22
C ASP A 34 2.23 -32.20 -23.35
N VAL A 35 2.57 -31.29 -22.44
CA VAL A 35 2.26 -29.85 -22.58
C VAL A 35 3.30 -29.21 -23.49
N GLU A 36 3.26 -29.55 -24.77
CA GLU A 36 3.91 -28.76 -25.80
C GLU A 36 3.11 -27.46 -25.94
N LEU A 37 3.61 -26.39 -25.32
CA LEU A 37 3.09 -25.03 -25.49
C LEU A 37 3.13 -24.70 -26.97
N LYS A 38 2.00 -24.86 -27.64
CA LYS A 38 1.83 -24.48 -29.05
C LYS A 38 2.15 -22.98 -29.13
N PRO A 39 3.23 -22.59 -29.85
CA PRO A 39 3.55 -21.18 -29.97
C PRO A 39 2.34 -20.48 -30.59
N LEU A 40 1.93 -19.37 -29.95
CA LEU A 40 0.84 -18.54 -30.46
C LEU A 40 1.19 -18.08 -31.89
N PRO A 41 0.18 -17.98 -32.77
CA PRO A 41 0.40 -17.54 -34.14
C PRO A 41 0.98 -16.12 -34.13
N ASP A 42 2.17 -15.99 -34.71
CA ASP A 42 2.90 -14.74 -34.84
C ASP A 42 2.17 -13.82 -35.82
N THR A 43 1.27 -13.00 -35.30
CA THR A 43 0.70 -11.88 -36.03
C THR A 43 1.69 -10.74 -35.96
N GLN A 44 2.56 -10.71 -36.98
CA GLN A 44 3.49 -9.64 -37.26
C GLN A 44 2.72 -8.35 -37.58
N VAL A 45 2.37 -7.57 -36.55
CA VAL A 45 2.11 -6.14 -36.70
C VAL A 45 3.47 -5.48 -36.76
N GLN A 46 3.92 -5.10 -37.95
CA GLN A 46 5.11 -4.26 -38.11
C GLN A 46 4.84 -2.91 -37.44
N PRO A 47 5.60 -2.51 -36.40
CA PRO A 47 5.69 -1.10 -36.07
C PRO A 47 6.72 -0.49 -37.03
N ASP A 48 6.26 0.42 -37.88
CA ASP A 48 7.11 1.40 -38.54
C ASP A 48 7.73 2.30 -37.45
N VAL A 49 8.81 1.82 -36.83
CA VAL A 49 9.59 2.59 -35.88
C VAL A 49 10.64 3.31 -36.68
N THR A 50 10.32 4.55 -37.05
CA THR A 50 11.34 5.57 -37.30
C THR A 50 12.25 5.61 -36.08
N GLU A 51 13.49 5.16 -36.26
CA GLU A 51 14.53 5.13 -35.25
C GLU A 51 14.78 6.56 -34.75
N ARG A 52 14.19 6.85 -33.59
CA ARG A 52 14.45 8.07 -32.83
C ARG A 52 15.35 7.64 -31.69
N GLU A 53 16.55 8.20 -31.71
CA GLU A 53 17.60 7.91 -30.74
C GLU A 53 17.04 7.93 -29.31
N ILE A 54 17.25 6.83 -28.59
CA ILE A 54 16.89 6.67 -27.20
C ILE A 54 17.81 7.58 -26.40
N GLY A 55 17.36 8.81 -26.20
CA GLY A 55 17.86 9.69 -25.17
C GLY A 55 17.57 9.07 -23.80
N THR A 56 18.63 8.93 -23.02
CA THR A 56 18.69 8.66 -21.59
C THR A 56 17.44 9.08 -20.82
N ASP A 57 16.78 8.11 -20.18
CA ASP A 57 16.04 8.24 -18.91
C ASP A 57 15.19 9.51 -18.73
N ALA A 58 14.23 9.75 -19.63
CA ALA A 58 13.19 10.74 -19.40
C ALA A 58 12.20 10.19 -18.37
N VAL A 59 12.52 10.36 -17.07
CA VAL A 59 11.49 10.42 -16.03
C VAL A 59 10.51 11.49 -16.50
N VAL A 60 9.30 11.08 -16.90
CA VAL A 60 8.23 12.04 -17.20
C VAL A 60 7.90 12.71 -15.87
N GLU A 61 8.50 13.88 -15.65
CA GLU A 61 8.25 14.71 -14.49
C GLU A 61 6.78 15.13 -14.55
N ARG A 62 5.97 14.44 -13.75
CA ARG A 62 4.56 14.77 -13.57
C ARG A 62 4.53 16.14 -12.90
N GLN A 63 3.83 17.07 -13.54
CA GLN A 63 3.64 18.41 -12.98
C GLN A 63 2.94 18.31 -11.62
N THR A 64 3.27 19.25 -10.73
CA THR A 64 2.84 19.21 -9.34
C THR A 64 1.50 19.90 -9.12
N GLY A 65 0.88 19.56 -8.00
CA GLY A 65 -0.24 20.26 -7.36
C GLY A 65 0.01 20.32 -5.84
N VAL A 66 -0.95 20.86 -5.10
CA VAL A 66 -0.81 21.15 -3.66
C VAL A 66 -1.93 20.50 -2.88
N ILE A 67 -1.58 19.87 -1.76
CA ILE A 67 -2.50 19.41 -0.72
C ILE A 67 -2.31 20.31 0.49
N THR A 68 -3.41 20.81 1.07
CA THR A 68 -3.38 21.62 2.29
C THR A 68 -4.56 21.30 3.20
N GLY A 69 -4.36 21.50 4.49
CA GLY A 69 -5.35 21.26 5.53
C GLY A 69 -4.83 21.65 6.91
N SER A 70 -5.66 21.43 7.92
CA SER A 70 -5.36 21.68 9.32
C SER A 70 -4.63 20.50 9.95
N LEU A 71 -3.64 20.79 10.79
CA LEU A 71 -3.00 19.81 11.66
C LEU A 71 -3.82 19.63 12.92
N GLY A 72 -4.03 18.38 13.34
CA GLY A 72 -4.71 18.05 14.60
C GLY A 72 -4.05 16.84 15.24
N TYR A 73 -3.97 16.83 16.56
CA TYR A 73 -3.36 15.76 17.35
C TYR A 73 -4.15 15.59 18.68
N PRO A 74 -4.34 14.37 19.21
CA PRO A 74 -5.13 14.12 20.42
C PRO A 74 -4.37 14.52 21.69
N SER A 75 -3.98 15.78 21.77
CA SER A 75 -3.34 16.39 22.94
C SER A 75 -3.57 17.90 22.93
N GLU A 76 -3.23 18.58 24.03
CA GLU A 76 -3.29 20.05 24.12
C GLU A 76 -2.32 20.76 23.17
N MET A 77 -1.31 20.05 22.66
CA MET A 77 -0.30 20.59 21.75
C MET A 77 -0.10 19.69 20.53
N ILE A 78 0.11 20.31 19.37
CA ILE A 78 0.52 19.59 18.16
C ILE A 78 2.04 19.34 18.26
N PRO A 79 2.51 18.08 18.15
CA PRO A 79 3.94 17.77 18.22
C PRO A 79 4.70 18.46 17.10
N VAL A 80 5.77 19.19 17.42
CA VAL A 80 6.60 19.92 16.43
C VAL A 80 7.30 19.01 15.42
N THR A 81 7.41 17.71 15.73
CA THR A 81 7.99 16.70 14.85
C THR A 81 6.95 16.03 13.95
N MET A 82 5.67 16.36 14.10
CA MET A 82 4.61 15.75 13.31
C MET A 82 4.79 16.11 11.83
N GLU A 83 4.66 15.11 10.97
CA GLU A 83 4.76 15.28 9.51
C GLU A 83 3.46 14.82 8.84
N ILE A 84 3.17 15.43 7.70
CA ILE A 84 2.07 15.03 6.82
C ILE A 84 2.66 14.39 5.57
N CYS A 85 2.20 13.19 5.26
CA CYS A 85 2.66 12.40 4.14
C CYS A 85 1.51 12.02 3.21
N ALA A 86 1.81 11.87 1.92
CA ALA A 86 0.90 11.41 0.88
C ALA A 86 1.50 10.18 0.18
N ILE A 87 0.80 9.05 0.24
CA ILE A 87 1.16 7.81 -0.47
C ILE A 87 0.48 7.81 -1.82
N ASP A 88 1.26 7.78 -2.89
CA ASP A 88 0.74 7.68 -4.25
C ASP A 88 0.15 6.28 -4.48
N ILE A 89 -1.09 6.22 -4.95
CA ILE A 89 -1.84 4.98 -5.13
C ILE A 89 -1.46 4.28 -6.44
N LEU A 90 -1.04 5.05 -7.45
CA LEU A 90 -0.75 4.53 -8.79
C LEU A 90 0.74 4.27 -8.99
N PHE A 91 1.59 5.09 -8.39
CA PHE A 91 3.03 5.01 -8.52
C PHE A 91 3.69 4.78 -7.15
N PRO A 92 4.73 3.96 -7.04
CA PRO A 92 5.44 3.79 -5.77
C PRO A 92 6.12 5.11 -5.38
N GLY A 93 5.57 5.81 -4.39
CA GLY A 93 6.11 7.06 -3.87
C GLY A 93 5.39 7.53 -2.62
N ILE A 94 6.15 8.11 -1.68
CA ILE A 94 5.63 8.81 -0.51
C ILE A 94 6.28 10.19 -0.48
N TYR A 95 5.46 11.21 -0.31
CA TYR A 95 5.88 12.61 -0.24
C TYR A 95 5.48 13.15 1.12
N CYS A 96 6.40 13.77 1.86
CA CYS A 96 6.14 14.26 3.20
C CYS A 96 6.55 15.73 3.36
N THR A 97 5.90 16.41 4.28
CA THR A 97 6.27 17.74 4.76
C THR A 97 6.18 17.77 6.29
N ASP A 98 7.18 18.38 6.92
CA ASP A 98 7.23 18.71 8.34
C ASP A 98 7.01 20.22 8.57
N GLU A 99 6.67 20.98 7.51
CA GLU A 99 6.43 22.42 7.60
C GLU A 99 5.06 22.71 8.23
N HIS A 100 5.09 23.33 9.42
CA HIS A 100 3.89 23.76 10.13
C HIS A 100 3.61 25.23 9.84
N LEU A 101 2.48 25.50 9.19
CA LEU A 101 2.04 26.84 8.82
C LEU A 101 1.11 27.39 9.90
N GLN A 102 1.45 28.57 10.43
CA GLN A 102 0.64 29.27 11.43
C GLN A 102 -0.30 30.25 10.75
N ASP A 103 -1.61 30.02 10.82
CA ASP A 103 -2.62 30.90 10.27
C ASP A 103 -3.99 30.67 10.95
N SER A 104 -4.74 31.75 11.17
CA SER A 104 -6.07 31.71 11.80
C SER A 104 -7.14 30.97 10.98
N SER A 105 -6.88 30.67 9.71
CA SER A 105 -7.78 29.90 8.85
C SER A 105 -7.77 28.39 9.14
N PHE A 106 -6.74 27.88 9.82
CA PHE A 106 -6.67 26.48 10.22
C PHE A 106 -7.41 26.23 11.54
N THR A 107 -8.05 25.08 11.69
CA THR A 107 -8.94 24.73 12.83
C THR A 107 -8.29 24.96 14.19
N TYR A 108 -6.99 24.66 14.32
CA TYR A 108 -6.23 24.82 15.56
C TYR A 108 -5.11 25.87 15.43
N GLY A 109 -5.23 26.77 14.44
CA GLY A 109 -4.22 27.79 14.11
C GLY A 109 -2.99 27.26 13.37
N VAL A 110 -2.90 25.93 13.17
CA VAL A 110 -1.77 25.26 12.52
C VAL A 110 -2.25 24.39 11.36
N GLY A 111 -1.59 24.51 10.22
CA GLY A 111 -1.85 23.73 9.01
C GLY A 111 -0.55 23.33 8.30
N TYR A 112 -0.70 22.81 7.09
CA TYR A 112 0.43 22.38 6.26
C TYR A 112 0.21 22.74 4.79
N ARG A 113 1.30 22.69 4.04
CA ARG A 113 1.29 22.70 2.57
C ARG A 113 2.21 21.58 2.09
N LEU A 114 1.67 20.67 1.29
CA LEU A 114 2.42 19.57 0.69
C LEU A 114 2.31 19.65 -0.82
N GLU A 115 3.44 19.78 -1.51
CA GLU A 115 3.49 19.76 -2.97
C GLU A 115 3.80 18.34 -3.46
N VAL A 116 2.95 17.84 -4.34
CA VAL A 116 3.04 16.46 -4.86
C VAL A 116 2.81 16.44 -6.36
N PRO A 117 3.35 15.45 -7.10
CA PRO A 117 2.96 15.22 -8.48
C PRO A 117 1.45 15.00 -8.65
N ALA A 118 0.91 15.27 -9.84
CA ALA A 118 -0.48 14.93 -10.12
C ALA A 118 -0.71 13.40 -10.03
N SER A 119 -1.58 12.97 -9.11
CA SER A 119 -1.95 11.56 -8.87
C SER A 119 -3.17 11.44 -7.97
N ASP A 120 -3.50 10.20 -7.62
CA ASP A 120 -4.39 9.87 -6.50
C ASP A 120 -3.56 9.47 -5.27
N TYR A 121 -3.91 10.02 -4.10
CA TYR A 121 -3.17 9.84 -2.86
C TYR A 121 -4.04 9.39 -1.69
N TYR A 122 -3.44 8.65 -0.76
CA TYR A 122 -3.90 8.59 0.63
C TYR A 122 -3.00 9.47 1.49
N VAL A 123 -3.60 10.41 2.21
CA VAL A 123 -2.89 11.40 3.02
C VAL A 123 -3.01 11.03 4.49
N PHE A 124 -1.90 11.11 5.23
CA PHE A 124 -1.85 10.78 6.65
C PHE A 124 -0.87 11.67 7.41
N ALA A 125 -1.15 11.90 8.68
CA ALA A 125 -0.24 12.46 9.65
C ALA A 125 0.48 11.35 10.41
N GLN A 126 1.72 11.60 10.80
CA GLN A 126 2.43 10.74 11.76
C GLN A 126 3.36 11.57 12.65
N VAL A 127 3.69 11.00 13.80
CA VAL A 127 4.73 11.56 14.68
C VAL A 127 5.93 10.60 14.65
N PRO A 128 6.98 10.92 13.88
CA PRO A 128 8.18 10.10 13.80
C PRO A 128 8.76 9.85 15.20
N ASN A 129 9.30 8.64 15.40
CA ASN A 129 9.91 8.21 16.67
C ASN A 129 8.94 8.12 17.86
N GLN A 130 7.64 8.11 17.61
CA GLN A 130 6.62 7.78 18.62
C GLN A 130 5.89 6.49 18.22
N PRO A 131 6.56 5.32 18.33
CA PRO A 131 5.94 4.05 17.99
C PRO A 131 4.85 3.69 19.01
N ASP A 132 3.84 2.95 18.55
CA ASP A 132 2.82 2.38 19.40
C ASP A 132 3.33 1.14 20.17
N ALA A 133 2.43 0.46 20.89
CA ALA A 133 2.77 -0.72 21.68
C ALA A 133 3.33 -1.90 20.85
N THR A 134 3.16 -1.88 19.52
CA THR A 134 3.68 -2.89 18.59
C THR A 134 5.03 -2.50 18.00
N GLY A 135 5.50 -1.27 18.23
CA GLY A 135 6.72 -0.74 17.66
C GLY A 135 6.52 0.00 16.33
N GLU A 136 5.28 0.16 15.87
CA GLU A 136 4.97 0.83 14.60
C GLU A 136 4.54 2.28 14.84
N THR A 137 4.99 3.20 13.98
CA THR A 137 4.49 4.58 13.99
C THR A 137 3.06 4.60 13.45
N TYR A 138 2.13 5.12 14.24
CA TYR A 138 0.73 5.22 13.83
C TYR A 138 0.54 6.27 12.73
N LYS A 139 -0.35 5.97 11.77
CA LYS A 139 -0.72 6.85 10.66
C LYS A 139 -2.16 7.30 10.82
N ALA A 140 -2.37 8.58 11.07
CA ALA A 140 -3.70 9.16 11.14
C ALA A 140 -4.13 9.66 9.77
N TYR A 141 -5.06 8.96 9.12
CA TYR A 141 -5.44 9.27 7.74
C TYR A 141 -6.43 10.43 7.65
N TYR A 142 -6.48 11.07 6.48
CA TYR A 142 -7.67 11.77 6.03
C TYR A 142 -8.70 10.70 5.62
N SER A 143 -9.77 10.58 6.41
CA SER A 143 -10.70 9.44 6.34
C SER A 143 -12.16 9.89 6.40
N GLU A 144 -13.06 8.94 6.15
CA GLU A 144 -14.50 9.12 6.33
C GLU A 144 -14.83 9.60 7.75
N PHE A 145 -14.13 9.08 8.76
CA PHE A 145 -14.26 9.48 10.16
C PHE A 145 -13.96 10.97 10.38
N VAL A 146 -12.94 11.51 9.70
CA VAL A 146 -12.64 12.95 9.80
C VAL A 146 -13.76 13.77 9.14
N THR A 147 -14.16 13.40 7.92
CA THR A 147 -15.14 14.17 7.15
C THR A 147 -16.56 14.16 7.73
N CYS A 148 -16.89 13.16 8.54
CA CYS A 148 -18.16 13.11 9.28
C CYS A 148 -18.12 13.85 10.62
N GLY A 149 -17.00 14.49 10.97
CA GLY A 149 -16.84 15.30 12.17
C GLY A 149 -16.24 14.59 13.38
N MET A 150 -15.67 13.40 13.20
CA MET A 150 -15.02 12.60 14.27
C MET A 150 -15.97 12.30 15.45
N ASP A 151 -17.26 12.18 15.16
CA ASP A 151 -18.30 11.87 16.14
C ASP A 151 -18.37 10.37 16.42
N VAL A 152 -18.81 9.98 17.61
CA VAL A 152 -18.99 8.57 18.00
C VAL A 152 -20.00 7.81 17.13
N ALA A 153 -20.89 8.52 16.43
CA ALA A 153 -21.82 7.93 15.47
C ALA A 153 -21.15 7.56 14.14
N CYS A 154 -19.95 8.08 13.86
CA CYS A 154 -19.17 7.73 12.69
C CYS A 154 -18.47 6.40 12.88
N SER A 155 -18.79 5.42 12.04
CA SER A 155 -18.24 4.06 12.17
C SER A 155 -17.12 3.73 11.19
N SER A 156 -16.94 4.53 10.13
CA SER A 156 -15.98 4.24 9.07
C SER A 156 -14.73 5.08 9.22
N HIS A 157 -13.58 4.41 9.25
CA HIS A 157 -12.24 5.00 9.26
C HIS A 157 -11.52 4.78 7.92
N GLU A 158 -12.27 4.49 6.85
CA GLU A 158 -11.68 4.25 5.54
C GLU A 158 -10.95 5.51 5.03
N PRO A 159 -9.67 5.40 4.61
CA PRO A 159 -8.95 6.52 4.02
C PRO A 159 -9.64 7.03 2.75
N ILE A 160 -9.79 8.35 2.65
CA ILE A 160 -10.38 8.99 1.48
C ILE A 160 -9.30 9.25 0.45
N LYS A 161 -9.58 8.88 -0.80
CA LYS A 161 -8.71 9.15 -1.94
C LYS A 161 -8.73 10.65 -2.27
N VAL A 162 -7.55 11.26 -2.30
CA VAL A 162 -7.34 12.65 -2.69
C VAL A 162 -6.75 12.68 -4.11
N THR A 163 -7.53 13.18 -5.08
CA THR A 163 -7.08 13.34 -6.46
C THR A 163 -6.48 14.73 -6.67
N ILE A 164 -5.25 14.78 -7.18
CA ILE A 164 -4.50 16.00 -7.46
C ILE A 164 -4.27 16.13 -8.96
N LYS A 165 -4.77 17.22 -9.55
CA LYS A 165 -4.44 17.61 -10.92
C LYS A 165 -3.28 18.61 -10.94
N GLN A 166 -2.70 18.77 -12.13
CA GLN A 166 -1.68 19.77 -12.38
C GLN A 166 -2.13 21.16 -11.92
N GLY A 167 -1.31 21.82 -11.10
CA GLY A 167 -1.50 23.20 -10.65
C GLY A 167 -2.71 23.40 -9.73
N GLU A 168 -3.40 22.32 -9.36
CA GLU A 168 -4.54 22.35 -8.46
C GLU A 168 -4.06 22.43 -7.01
N THR A 169 -4.79 23.21 -6.20
CA THR A 169 -4.70 23.13 -4.75
C THR A 169 -5.97 22.46 -4.24
N VAL A 170 -5.82 21.33 -3.57
CA VAL A 170 -6.90 20.66 -2.84
C VAL A 170 -6.76 21.01 -1.37
N ASP A 171 -7.80 21.64 -0.82
CA ASP A 171 -7.85 22.12 0.56
C ASP A 171 -8.67 21.19 1.47
N LYS A 172 -8.62 21.46 2.78
CA LYS A 172 -9.39 20.76 3.83
C LYS A 172 -9.14 19.25 3.86
N VAL A 173 -7.94 18.85 3.46
CA VAL A 173 -7.44 17.49 3.63
C VAL A 173 -6.80 17.44 5.01
N ASP A 174 -7.61 17.12 6.01
CA ASP A 174 -7.24 17.14 7.42
C ASP A 174 -6.95 15.71 7.92
N PRO A 175 -5.70 15.21 7.88
CA PRO A 175 -5.39 13.85 8.28
C PRO A 175 -5.33 13.69 9.81
N GLN A 176 -6.49 13.56 10.44
CA GLN A 176 -6.67 13.64 11.89
C GLN A 176 -7.30 12.39 12.51
N ASP A 177 -7.37 11.29 11.76
CA ASP A 177 -7.93 10.03 12.26
C ASP A 177 -6.94 9.29 13.18
N TRP A 178 -6.79 9.78 14.41
CA TRP A 178 -5.92 9.19 15.42
C TRP A 178 -6.55 7.97 16.16
N TYR A 179 -7.67 7.46 15.66
CA TYR A 179 -8.41 6.35 16.23
C TYR A 179 -8.24 5.09 15.37
N LYS A 180 -8.17 3.93 16.02
CA LYS A 180 -7.96 2.62 15.39
C LYS A 180 -9.27 1.87 15.20
#